data_AF-A0AAU2ZM14-F1
#
_entry.id   AF-A0AAU2ZM14-F1
#
_cell.length_a   1.000
_cell.length_b   1.000
_cell.length_c   1.000
_cell.angle_alpha   90.00
_cell.angle_beta   90.00
_cell.angle_gamma   90.00
#
_symmetry.space_group_name_H-M   'P 1'
#
loop_
_entity.id
_entity.type
_entity.pdbx_description
1 polymer ?
#
loop_
_entity_poly.entity_id
_entity_poly.type
_entity_poly.pdbx_seq_one_letter_code
_entity_poly.pdbx_strand_id
1 'polypeptide(L)'
;MLPAISSADSVTGNAGSDFAYTIEASNHPYAFAATGLPDGLTVNKSTGAISGKPTDTGTSSVELSATNAVGTGTRTLTLVVG
;
A
#
# COMPACT_ATOMS: atom_id res chain seq x y z
N MET A 1 20.87 -4.99 -1.31
CA MET A 1 20.05 -5.25 -0.11
C MET A 1 18.60 -5.35 -0.54
N LEU A 2 17.76 -6.09 0.21
CA LEU A 2 16.31 -6.11 -0.04
C LEU A 2 15.71 -4.72 0.19
N PRO A 3 14.64 -4.34 -0.52
CA PRO A 3 13.88 -3.12 -0.20
C PRO A 3 13.38 -3.13 1.24
N ALA A 4 13.43 -1.99 1.92
CA ALA A 4 12.81 -1.82 3.23
C ALA A 4 11.76 -0.72 3.16
N ILE A 5 10.50 -1.08 3.43
CA ILE A 5 9.34 -0.19 3.37
C ILE A 5 9.31 0.71 4.60
N SER A 6 9.38 2.03 4.38
CA SER A 6 9.47 3.08 5.40
C SER A 6 8.20 3.93 5.55
N SER A 7 7.23 3.81 4.65
CA SER A 7 5.93 4.50 4.78
C SER A 7 5.17 4.10 6.05
N ALA A 8 4.16 4.87 6.45
CA ALA A 8 3.42 4.61 7.69
C ALA A 8 2.77 3.21 7.69
N ASP A 9 2.73 2.54 8.84
CA ASP A 9 2.06 1.23 9.03
C ASP A 9 0.58 1.34 9.40
N SER A 10 0.06 2.56 9.51
CA SER A 10 -1.37 2.82 9.66
C SER A 10 -1.79 4.07 8.91
N VAL A 11 -3.01 4.06 8.39
CA VAL A 11 -3.62 5.21 7.71
C VAL A 11 -5.14 5.10 7.80
N THR A 12 -5.82 6.25 7.81
CA THR A 12 -7.28 6.31 7.77
C THR A 12 -7.78 6.82 6.42
N GLY A 13 -8.97 6.40 6.04
CA GLY A 13 -9.73 6.88 4.89
C GLY A 13 -11.22 6.94 5.22
N ASN A 14 -12.03 7.48 4.31
CA ASN A 14 -13.49 7.48 4.45
C ASN A 14 -14.11 6.78 3.24
N ALA A 15 -15.15 5.99 3.46
CA ALA A 15 -15.88 5.34 2.37
C ALA A 15 -16.41 6.39 1.35
N GLY A 16 -16.26 6.09 0.06
CA GLY A 16 -16.68 6.96 -1.05
C GLY A 16 -15.82 8.22 -1.27
N SER A 17 -14.85 8.51 -0.39
CA SER A 17 -13.95 9.65 -0.52
C SER A 17 -12.66 9.28 -1.25
N ASP A 18 -12.01 10.25 -1.89
CA ASP A 18 -10.71 10.00 -2.50
C ASP A 18 -9.68 9.63 -1.44
N PHE A 19 -8.95 8.55 -1.71
CA PHE A 19 -7.88 8.03 -0.89
C PHE A 19 -6.57 8.06 -1.68
N ALA A 20 -5.49 8.40 -1.01
CA ALA A 20 -4.14 8.36 -1.56
C ALA A 20 -3.14 7.94 -0.47
N TYR A 21 -2.30 6.97 -0.81
CA TYR A 21 -1.18 6.50 0.01
C TYR A 21 -0.06 6.07 -0.93
N THR A 22 1.20 6.25 -0.56
CA THR A 22 2.34 5.80 -1.39
C THR A 22 3.23 4.86 -0.59
N ILE A 23 3.56 3.71 -1.18
CA ILE A 23 4.54 2.78 -0.61
C ILE A 23 5.93 3.37 -0.81
N GLU A 24 6.52 3.88 0.27
CA GLU A 24 7.91 4.36 0.26
C GLU A 24 8.84 3.24 0.70
N ALA A 25 9.89 2.97 -0.09
CA ALA A 25 10.87 1.96 0.25
C ALA A 25 12.28 2.35 -0.22
N SER A 26 13.27 1.92 0.56
CA SER A 26 14.69 2.06 0.24
C SER A 26 15.16 1.02 -0.78
N ASN A 27 16.43 1.14 -1.21
CA ASN A 27 17.11 0.17 -2.07
C ASN A 27 16.49 0.01 -3.49
N HIS A 28 15.96 1.09 -4.05
CA HIS A 28 15.57 1.23 -5.46
C HIS A 28 14.64 0.10 -5.97
N PRO A 29 13.43 -0.04 -5.40
CA PRO A 29 12.44 -0.94 -5.97
C PRO A 29 12.00 -0.49 -7.37
N TYR A 30 11.72 -1.45 -8.24
CA TYR A 30 11.13 -1.21 -9.57
C TYR A 30 9.68 -1.73 -9.67
N ALA A 31 9.21 -2.47 -8.67
CA ALA A 31 7.87 -3.02 -8.63
C ALA A 31 7.30 -2.96 -7.21
N PHE A 32 6.00 -2.68 -7.14
CA PHE A 32 5.22 -2.58 -5.93
C PHE A 32 3.94 -3.41 -6.03
N ALA A 33 3.49 -3.93 -4.91
CA ALA A 33 2.20 -4.60 -4.79
C ALA A 33 1.55 -4.33 -3.43
N ALA A 34 0.23 -4.48 -3.38
CA ALA A 34 -0.58 -4.39 -2.18
C ALA A 34 -1.69 -5.44 -2.30
N THR A 35 -1.81 -6.32 -1.31
CA THR A 35 -2.87 -7.34 -1.22
C THR A 35 -3.73 -7.09 0.03
N GLY A 36 -5.03 -7.40 -0.06
CA GLY A 36 -5.98 -7.09 1.03
C GLY A 36 -6.46 -5.64 1.07
N LEU A 37 -6.30 -4.89 -0.03
CA LEU A 37 -6.91 -3.57 -0.18
C LEU A 37 -8.44 -3.67 -0.11
N PRO A 38 -9.12 -2.71 0.57
CA PRO A 38 -10.56 -2.51 0.41
C PRO A 38 -10.97 -2.35 -1.06
N ASP A 39 -12.18 -2.79 -1.36
CA ASP A 39 -12.78 -2.60 -2.68
C ASP A 39 -12.78 -1.12 -3.07
N GLY A 40 -12.47 -0.84 -4.34
CA GLY A 40 -12.35 0.52 -4.88
C GLY A 40 -10.96 1.16 -4.74
N LEU A 41 -10.01 0.49 -4.08
CA LEU A 41 -8.60 0.88 -4.07
C LEU A 41 -7.75 0.02 -5.00
N THR A 42 -6.73 0.63 -5.61
CA THR A 42 -5.77 -0.06 -6.47
C THR A 42 -4.35 0.45 -6.23
N VAL A 43 -3.35 -0.39 -6.50
CA VAL A 43 -1.94 -0.01 -6.47
C VAL A 43 -1.38 0.14 -7.88
N ASN A 44 -0.69 1.24 -8.12
CA ASN A 44 0.15 1.42 -9.29
C ASN A 44 1.48 0.68 -9.09
N LYS A 45 1.69 -0.38 -9.86
CA LYS A 45 2.82 -1.30 -9.69
C LYS A 45 4.19 -0.68 -9.92
N SER A 46 4.31 0.42 -10.66
CA SER A 46 5.60 1.06 -10.93
C SER A 46 5.94 2.18 -9.94
N THR A 47 4.93 2.82 -9.35
CA THR A 47 5.13 3.99 -8.47
C THR A 47 4.83 3.70 -7.00
N GLY A 48 4.13 2.60 -6.69
CA GLY A 48 3.70 2.29 -5.34
C GLY A 48 2.52 3.16 -4.85
N ALA A 49 1.94 4.00 -5.71
CA ALA A 49 0.78 4.80 -5.38
C ALA A 49 -0.46 3.91 -5.24
N ILE A 50 -1.07 3.92 -4.06
CA ILE A 50 -2.36 3.33 -3.75
C ILE A 50 -3.40 4.44 -3.80
N SER A 51 -4.40 4.32 -4.67
CA SER A 51 -5.40 5.35 -4.88
C SER A 51 -6.77 4.78 -5.24
N GLY A 52 -7.81 5.58 -5.02
CA GLY A 52 -9.18 5.25 -5.39
C GLY A 52 -10.18 5.79 -4.38
N LYS A 53 -11.35 5.16 -4.32
CA LYS A 53 -12.40 5.45 -3.34
C LYS A 53 -12.80 4.14 -2.67
N PRO A 54 -12.46 3.91 -1.40
CA PRO A 54 -12.83 2.68 -0.73
C PRO A 54 -14.36 2.61 -0.59
N THR A 55 -14.96 1.45 -0.81
CA THR A 55 -16.42 1.29 -0.69
C THR A 55 -16.86 0.80 0.68
N ASP A 56 -16.01 0.02 1.33
CA ASP A 56 -16.36 -0.69 2.56
C ASP A 56 -15.69 -0.04 3.78
N THR A 57 -16.48 0.16 4.82
CA THR A 57 -16.00 0.63 6.13
C THR A 57 -15.41 -0.52 6.93
N GLY A 58 -14.41 -0.24 7.76
CA GLY A 58 -13.78 -1.22 8.64
C GLY A 58 -12.26 -1.14 8.63
N THR A 59 -11.63 -2.12 9.26
CA THR A 59 -10.16 -2.22 9.32
C THR A 59 -9.69 -3.32 8.39
N SER A 60 -8.77 -2.97 7.48
CA SER A 60 -8.11 -3.90 6.57
C SER A 60 -6.62 -4.02 6.89
N SER A 61 -6.13 -5.26 6.95
CA SER A 61 -4.70 -5.57 7.01
C SER A 61 -4.18 -5.75 5.60
N VAL A 62 -3.51 -4.73 5.07
CA VAL A 62 -2.96 -4.71 3.71
C VAL A 62 -1.50 -5.14 3.74
N GLU A 63 -1.12 -6.18 3.00
CA GLU A 63 0.29 -6.56 2.85
C GLU A 63 0.90 -5.77 1.69
N LEU A 64 1.87 -4.90 2.02
CA LEU A 64 2.65 -4.13 1.06
C LEU A 64 3.90 -4.89 0.66
N SER A 65 4.28 -4.79 -0.61
CA SER A 65 5.50 -5.37 -1.15
C SER A 65 6.24 -4.37 -2.03
N ALA A 66 7.56 -4.35 -1.91
CA ALA A 66 8.47 -3.60 -2.79
C ALA A 66 9.60 -4.53 -3.26
N THR A 67 9.85 -4.57 -4.57
CA THR A 67 10.77 -5.52 -5.20
C THR A 67 11.87 -4.82 -5.97
N ASN A 68 13.11 -5.25 -5.77
CA ASN A 68 14.27 -4.89 -6.58
C ASN A 68 14.96 -6.16 -7.14
N ALA A 69 16.13 -6.00 -7.77
CA ALA A 69 16.86 -7.12 -8.37
C ALA A 69 17.37 -8.17 -7.36
N VAL A 70 17.46 -7.81 -6.08
CA VAL A 70 17.91 -8.71 -5.00
C VAL A 70 16.75 -9.51 -4.44
N GLY A 71 15.55 -8.94 -4.40
CA GLY A 71 14.34 -9.62 -3.94
C GLY A 71 13.25 -8.65 -3.48
N THR A 72 12.34 -9.16 -2.65
CA THR A 72 11.15 -8.45 -2.18
C THR A 72 11.23 -8.20 -0.68
N GLY A 73 10.99 -6.95 -0.27
CA GLY A 73 10.68 -6.59 1.11
C GLY A 73 9.18 -6.42 1.29
N THR A 74 8.66 -6.82 2.45
CA THR A 74 7.23 -6.73 2.77
C THR A 74 7.00 -5.99 4.09
N ARG A 75 5.81 -5.40 4.23
CA ARG A 75 5.35 -4.78 5.48
C ARG A 75 3.81 -4.72 5.50
N THR A 76 3.21 -4.83 6.67
CA THR A 76 1.75 -4.71 6.83
C THR A 76 1.35 -3.25 7.09
N LEU A 77 0.31 -2.80 6.40
CA LEU A 77 -0.39 -1.54 6.60
C LEU A 77 -1.77 -1.82 7.20
N THR A 78 -2.08 -1.18 8.32
CA THR A 78 -3.43 -1.12 8.90
C THR A 78 -4.19 0.05 8.27
N LEU A 79 -5.13 -0.24 7.38
CA LEU A 79 -6.01 0.76 6.78
C LEU A 79 -7.37 0.75 7.49
N VAL A 80 -7.74 1.88 8.09
CA VAL A 80 -9.06 2.05 8.71
C VAL A 80 -9.93 2.94 7.83
N VAL A 81 -11.05 2.42 7.35
CA VAL A 81 -12.05 3.16 6.57
C VAL A 81 -13.24 3.45 7.47
N GLY A 82 -13.53 4.74 7.66
CA GLY A 82 -14.70 5.25 8.39
C GLY A 82 -15.88 5.59 7.51
#